data_AF-A0A820ERE5-F1
#
_entry.id   AF-A0A820ERE5-F1
#
_cell.length_a   1.000
_cell.length_b   1.000
_cell.length_c   1.000
_cell.angle_alpha   90.00
_cell.angle_beta   90.00
_cell.angle_gamma   90.00
#
_symmetry.space_group_name_H-M   'P 1'
#
loop_
_entity.id
_entity.type
_entity.pdbx_description
1 polymer ?
#
loop_
_entity_poly.entity_id
_entity_poly.type
_entity_poly.pdbx_seq_one_letter_code
_entity_poly.pdbx_strand_id
1 'polypeptide(L)'
;MGNKIEPTKTDNCVPATSILDLMKIYVDSKLCYHSDPMKTAEFIDQHDRFAYQIDLWTLIDKRKFKKCERPYNGEPSPNENLRGLFDYEYELPDTVLKRSKHEYHNLEQTRQKTACFSCGGEGIKTCRSCDGQGHSRCWLCSGTGNGGTTSDNVPISCLFCSGKGYTDCSKCGKTGKIHCRHCGACGYLLIWWKLEINWFTIHSVSYQTNTPMPPRKILKAPTKEDYLIYNEKWSYFDTFHGQFEADFAKQSNRLYPVKVDELAKEFNKKHLNITRKDRRIAKLKWNIQILKIAEVVYELEGYTNEHMKDLSHRFRFYYYGQDKKNRPLIYENDYPLNACGCFGVGCAHRSMCCTIS
;
A
#
# COMPACT_ATOMS: atom_id res chain seq x y z
N MET A 1 -13.08 24.27 13.38
CA MET A 1 -12.88 24.95 14.68
C MET A 1 -12.10 24.01 15.57
N GLY A 2 -10.76 24.09 15.55
CA GLY A 2 -9.91 23.28 16.42
C GLY A 2 -9.78 23.98 17.76
N ASN A 3 -10.19 23.31 18.83
CA ASN A 3 -9.96 23.80 20.19
C ASN A 3 -8.45 24.04 20.37
N LYS A 4 -8.07 25.27 20.73
CA LYS A 4 -6.73 25.60 21.20
C LYS A 4 -6.46 24.71 22.42
N ILE A 5 -5.63 23.69 22.26
CA ILE A 5 -5.02 23.02 23.39
C ILE A 5 -3.66 23.68 23.53
N GLU A 6 -3.56 24.63 24.46
CA GLU A 6 -2.27 25.11 24.92
C GLU A 6 -1.51 23.88 25.48
N PRO A 7 -0.22 23.67 25.14
CA PRO A 7 0.54 22.61 25.76
C PRO A 7 0.49 22.84 27.26
N THR A 8 -0.20 21.95 27.97
CA THR A 8 -0.23 21.96 29.42
C THR A 8 1.21 21.89 29.86
N LYS A 9 1.72 22.98 30.44
CA LYS A 9 2.95 22.98 31.23
C LYS A 9 2.72 22.08 32.43
N THR A 10 2.76 20.78 32.21
CA THR A 10 3.08 19.84 33.26
C THR A 10 4.60 19.80 33.30
N ASP A 11 5.18 20.61 34.17
CA ASP A 11 6.55 20.43 34.65
C ASP A 11 6.60 19.10 35.42
N ASN A 12 6.46 17.99 34.69
CA ASN A 12 6.64 16.64 35.19
C ASN A 12 8.13 16.29 35.10
N CYS A 13 9.00 17.17 35.61
CA CYS A 13 10.38 16.78 35.88
C CYS A 13 10.32 15.77 37.03
N VAL A 14 10.61 14.50 36.71
CA VAL A 14 10.88 13.50 37.75
C VAL A 14 11.98 14.07 38.64
N PRO A 15 11.78 14.19 39.96
CA PRO A 15 12.78 14.79 40.85
C PRO A 15 14.14 14.10 40.70
N ALA A 16 15.24 14.86 40.78
CA ALA A 16 16.60 14.36 40.53
C ALA A 16 17.00 13.14 41.39
N THR A 17 16.56 13.08 42.65
CA THR A 17 16.76 11.92 43.52
C THR A 17 16.02 10.68 43.01
N SER A 18 14.81 10.86 42.47
CA SER A 18 14.02 9.78 41.90
C SER A 18 14.56 9.27 40.56
N ILE A 19 15.28 10.08 39.77
CA ILE A 19 15.71 9.65 38.41
C ILE A 19 16.99 8.81 38.42
N LEU A 20 17.94 9.11 39.31
CA LEU A 20 19.12 8.25 39.51
C LEU A 20 18.74 6.91 40.14
N ASP A 21 17.73 6.87 41.00
CA ASP A 21 17.23 5.61 41.57
C ASP A 21 16.57 4.72 40.49
N LEU A 22 15.88 5.32 39.51
CA LEU A 22 15.41 4.59 38.33
C LEU A 22 16.57 4.05 37.49
N MET A 23 17.67 4.80 37.38
CA MET A 23 18.88 4.31 36.72
C MET A 23 19.52 3.14 37.48
N LYS A 24 19.58 3.18 38.82
CA LYS A 24 20.04 2.04 39.64
C LYS A 24 19.22 0.78 39.36
N ILE A 25 17.88 0.88 39.40
CA ILE A 25 16.99 -0.25 39.09
C ILE A 25 17.26 -0.79 37.68
N TYR A 26 17.52 0.09 36.71
CA TYR A 26 17.87 -0.32 35.35
C TYR A 26 19.22 -1.05 35.31
N VAL A 27 20.27 -0.49 35.93
CA VAL A 27 21.61 -1.09 36.00
C VAL A 27 21.55 -2.47 36.65
N ASP A 28 20.86 -2.61 37.78
CA ASP A 28 20.70 -3.89 38.50
C ASP A 28 19.95 -4.94 37.66
N SER A 29 19.12 -4.49 36.71
CA SER A 29 18.44 -5.40 35.79
C SER A 29 19.32 -5.88 34.63
N LYS A 30 20.52 -5.32 34.45
CA LYS A 30 21.45 -5.65 33.34
C LYS A 30 22.58 -6.55 33.83
N LEU A 31 22.63 -7.76 33.27
CA LEU A 31 23.62 -8.78 33.60
C LEU A 31 25.08 -8.29 33.45
N CYS A 32 25.35 -7.45 32.45
CA CYS A 32 26.71 -7.03 32.11
C CYS A 32 27.12 -5.71 32.77
N TYR A 33 26.28 -5.09 33.60
CA TYR A 33 26.57 -3.80 34.21
C TYR A 33 27.10 -4.01 35.64
N HIS A 34 28.02 -3.16 36.08
CA HIS A 34 28.46 -3.16 37.48
C HIS A 34 27.57 -2.24 38.31
N SER A 35 26.99 -2.69 39.42
CA SER A 35 26.13 -1.82 40.24
C SER A 35 26.91 -0.81 41.09
N ASP A 36 28.18 -1.08 41.44
CA ASP A 36 28.92 -0.21 42.36
C ASP A 36 29.18 1.23 41.87
N PRO A 37 29.47 1.52 40.59
CA PRO A 37 29.57 2.90 40.12
C PRO A 37 28.33 3.73 40.46
N MET A 38 27.12 3.15 40.40
CA MET A 38 25.90 3.89 40.75
C MET A 38 25.81 4.29 42.23
N LYS A 39 26.65 3.76 43.12
CA LYS A 39 26.71 4.18 44.53
C LYS A 39 27.35 5.56 44.69
N THR A 40 28.25 5.93 43.78
CA THR A 40 28.95 7.22 43.75
C THR A 40 28.43 8.15 42.65
N ALA A 41 27.24 7.83 42.10
CA ALA A 41 26.64 8.63 41.04
C ALA A 41 26.13 9.98 41.56
N GLU A 42 26.65 11.06 40.99
CA GLU A 42 26.22 12.43 41.29
C GLU A 42 25.41 13.01 40.12
N PHE A 43 24.21 13.50 40.42
CA PHE A 43 23.37 14.17 39.44
C PHE A 43 23.97 15.54 39.10
N ILE A 44 24.09 15.85 37.81
CA ILE A 44 24.59 17.16 37.36
C ILE A 44 23.44 17.98 36.80
N ASP A 45 22.75 17.44 35.79
CA ASP A 45 21.75 18.20 35.05
C ASP A 45 20.74 17.29 34.35
N GLN A 46 19.58 17.84 34.01
CA GLN A 46 18.54 17.16 33.26
C GLN A 46 17.98 18.08 32.17
N HIS A 47 17.97 17.58 30.95
CA HIS A 47 17.45 18.28 29.78
C HIS A 47 16.25 17.57 29.19
N ASP A 48 15.23 18.34 28.83
CA ASP A 48 14.12 17.83 28.04
C ASP A 48 14.55 17.65 26.57
N ARG A 49 14.38 16.42 26.10
CA ARG A 49 14.59 15.97 24.72
C ARG A 49 13.29 15.40 24.17
N PHE A 50 13.25 15.24 22.85
CA PHE A 50 12.02 14.85 22.17
C PHE A 50 12.32 13.81 21.09
N ALA A 51 11.43 12.83 21.02
CA ALA A 51 11.32 11.92 19.89
C ALA A 51 9.95 12.05 19.25
N TYR A 52 9.92 11.92 17.93
CA TYR A 52 8.74 12.05 17.10
C TYR A 52 8.54 10.74 16.36
N GLN A 53 7.33 10.21 16.42
CA GLN A 53 6.85 9.17 15.53
C GLN A 53 5.72 9.74 14.68
N ILE A 54 5.87 9.65 13.36
CA ILE A 54 4.83 10.05 12.42
C ILE A 54 4.37 8.81 11.65
N ASP A 55 3.11 8.45 11.83
CA ASP A 55 2.42 7.45 11.04
C ASP A 55 1.55 8.13 9.97
N LEU A 56 1.68 7.67 8.73
CA LEU A 56 0.85 8.08 7.61
C LEU A 56 0.18 6.86 6.99
N TRP A 57 -1.14 6.89 6.95
CA TRP A 57 -1.94 5.97 6.15
C TRP A 57 -2.48 6.70 4.92
N THR A 58 -2.20 6.14 3.76
CA THR A 58 -2.63 6.67 2.47
C THR A 58 -3.58 5.68 1.82
N LEU A 59 -4.85 6.04 1.70
CA LEU A 59 -5.80 5.33 0.87
C LEU A 59 -5.54 5.70 -0.59
N ILE A 60 -5.26 4.70 -1.41
CA ILE A 60 -5.03 4.83 -2.84
C ILE A 60 -6.25 4.32 -3.59
N ASP A 61 -6.69 5.14 -4.54
CA ASP A 61 -7.64 4.80 -5.59
C ASP A 61 -6.86 4.40 -6.84
N LYS A 62 -6.86 3.11 -7.17
CA LYS A 62 -6.28 2.61 -8.41
C LYS A 62 -7.37 2.18 -9.39
N ARG A 63 -7.39 2.78 -10.57
CA ARG A 63 -8.42 2.57 -11.58
C ARG A 63 -7.91 1.88 -12.81
N LYS A 64 -8.80 1.13 -13.46
CA LYS A 64 -8.63 0.66 -14.83
C LYS A 64 -9.97 0.55 -15.53
N PHE A 65 -9.98 0.81 -16.83
CA PHE A 65 -11.13 0.52 -17.67
C PHE A 65 -11.03 -0.88 -18.26
N LYS A 66 -12.16 -1.57 -18.29
CA LYS A 66 -12.36 -2.80 -19.03
C LYS A 66 -13.47 -2.57 -20.04
N LYS A 67 -13.17 -2.84 -21.31
CA LYS A 67 -14.21 -2.84 -22.35
C LYS A 67 -15.10 -4.06 -22.17
N CYS A 68 -16.40 -3.85 -22.23
CA CYS A 68 -17.42 -4.88 -22.23
C CYS A 68 -18.23 -4.79 -23.52
N GLU A 69 -18.73 -5.94 -23.98
CA GLU A 69 -19.46 -6.04 -25.24
C GLU A 69 -20.53 -7.13 -25.19
N ARG A 70 -21.60 -6.95 -25.97
CA ARG A 70 -22.63 -7.95 -26.23
C ARG A 70 -23.33 -7.71 -27.58
N PRO A 71 -24.08 -8.68 -28.12
CA PRO A 71 -24.98 -8.43 -29.25
C PRO A 71 -25.89 -7.21 -29.02
N TYR A 72 -26.04 -6.39 -30.04
CA TYR A 72 -26.91 -5.22 -30.00
C TYR A 72 -28.37 -5.63 -30.19
N ASN A 73 -29.26 -5.22 -29.29
CA ASN A 73 -30.69 -5.61 -29.32
C ASN A 73 -31.63 -4.43 -29.58
N GLY A 74 -31.12 -3.33 -30.16
CA GLY A 74 -31.94 -2.16 -30.51
C GLY A 74 -32.03 -1.09 -29.41
N GLU A 75 -31.18 -1.15 -28.39
CA GLU A 75 -31.19 -0.17 -27.30
C GLU A 75 -30.76 1.23 -27.77
N PRO A 76 -31.32 2.31 -27.18
CA PRO A 76 -30.83 3.66 -27.42
C PRO A 76 -29.40 3.83 -26.87
N SER A 77 -28.52 4.47 -27.65
CA SER A 77 -27.14 4.75 -27.25
C SER A 77 -26.97 6.21 -26.82
N PRO A 78 -26.70 6.50 -25.53
CA PRO A 78 -26.48 7.87 -25.04
C PRO A 78 -25.21 8.53 -25.63
N ASN A 79 -24.28 7.73 -26.16
CA ASN A 79 -23.10 8.16 -26.91
C ASN A 79 -22.26 9.26 -26.21
N GLU A 80 -21.98 9.08 -24.92
CA GLU A 80 -21.01 9.92 -24.20
C GLU A 80 -19.59 9.37 -24.33
N ASN A 81 -18.64 10.27 -24.58
CA ASN A 81 -17.22 9.96 -24.61
C ASN A 81 -16.58 10.29 -23.26
N LEU A 82 -16.15 9.28 -22.50
CA LEU A 82 -15.25 9.52 -21.35
C LEU A 82 -13.88 9.97 -21.87
N ARG A 83 -13.32 11.02 -21.27
CA ARG A 83 -12.02 11.59 -21.65
C ARG A 83 -10.89 11.08 -20.75
N GLY A 84 -11.18 10.55 -19.56
CA GLY A 84 -10.20 10.07 -18.58
C GLY A 84 -10.73 9.06 -17.55
N LEU A 85 -9.81 8.32 -16.89
CA LEU A 85 -10.13 7.34 -15.84
C LEU A 85 -10.81 7.96 -14.60
N PHE A 86 -10.59 9.25 -14.39
CA PHE A 86 -11.05 9.98 -13.22
C PHE A 86 -12.27 10.87 -13.49
N ASP A 87 -12.81 10.86 -14.71
CA ASP A 87 -13.99 11.65 -15.08
C ASP A 87 -15.27 11.15 -14.40
N TYR A 88 -15.27 9.90 -13.93
CA TYR A 88 -16.36 9.32 -13.17
C TYR A 88 -16.08 9.45 -11.67
N GLU A 89 -16.87 10.27 -10.98
CA GLU A 89 -16.84 10.38 -9.52
C GLU A 89 -17.73 9.31 -8.87
N TYR A 90 -17.36 8.91 -7.65
CA TYR A 90 -18.08 7.94 -6.84
C TYR A 90 -17.85 8.25 -5.36
N GLU A 91 -18.57 7.56 -4.48
CA GLU A 91 -18.41 7.71 -3.03
C GLU A 91 -17.09 7.12 -2.51
N LEU A 92 -16.26 7.98 -1.91
CA LEU A 92 -14.99 7.56 -1.30
C LEU A 92 -15.27 6.69 -0.07
N PRO A 93 -14.51 5.61 0.18
CA PRO A 93 -14.59 4.86 1.43
C PRO A 93 -14.43 5.79 2.63
N ASP A 94 -15.31 5.67 3.62
CA ASP A 94 -15.30 6.52 4.81
C ASP A 94 -14.00 6.41 5.61
N THR A 95 -13.31 5.26 5.49
CA THR A 95 -12.13 4.97 6.28
C THR A 95 -10.96 4.41 5.51
N VAL A 96 -9.76 4.58 6.09
CA VAL A 96 -8.57 3.79 5.74
C VAL A 96 -8.90 2.31 5.85
N LEU A 97 -8.63 1.55 4.79
CA LEU A 97 -9.02 0.14 4.73
C LEU A 97 -7.99 -0.74 5.42
N LYS A 98 -8.47 -1.72 6.21
CA LYS A 98 -7.62 -2.78 6.76
C LYS A 98 -7.13 -3.77 5.69
N ARG A 99 -7.90 -3.91 4.60
CA ARG A 99 -7.63 -4.82 3.48
C ARG A 99 -8.03 -4.15 2.18
N SER A 100 -7.42 -4.55 1.07
CA SER A 100 -7.82 -4.01 -0.23
C SER A 100 -9.27 -4.36 -0.56
N LYS A 101 -9.96 -3.44 -1.24
CA LYS A 101 -11.34 -3.61 -1.69
C LYS A 101 -11.43 -3.38 -3.19
N HIS A 102 -12.11 -4.28 -3.88
CA HIS A 102 -12.38 -4.15 -5.31
C HIS A 102 -13.83 -3.75 -5.55
N GLU A 103 -14.02 -2.74 -6.39
CA GLU A 103 -15.33 -2.25 -6.79
C GLU A 103 -15.42 -2.16 -8.31
N TYR A 104 -16.65 -2.30 -8.80
CA TYR A 104 -16.94 -2.48 -10.21
C TYR A 104 -18.14 -1.62 -10.58
N HIS A 105 -17.96 -0.68 -11.50
CA HIS A 105 -19.03 0.19 -11.98
C HIS A 105 -19.20 0.02 -13.49
N ASN A 106 -20.39 -0.37 -13.92
CA ASN A 106 -20.75 -0.33 -15.33
C ASN A 106 -21.07 1.11 -15.70
N LEU A 107 -20.35 1.65 -16.69
CA LEU A 107 -20.55 3.02 -17.13
C LEU A 107 -21.53 3.02 -18.30
N GLU A 108 -22.80 2.86 -17.98
CA GLU A 108 -23.87 2.67 -18.98
C GLU A 108 -24.03 3.87 -19.92
N GLN A 109 -23.63 5.06 -19.48
CA GLN A 109 -23.57 6.26 -20.30
C GLN A 109 -22.56 6.17 -21.45
N THR A 110 -21.58 5.26 -21.39
CA THR A 110 -20.59 5.03 -22.46
C THR A 110 -21.03 4.03 -23.52
N ARG A 111 -22.28 3.59 -23.45
CA ARG A 111 -22.83 2.62 -24.39
C ARG A 111 -22.78 3.17 -25.81
N GLN A 112 -22.14 2.41 -26.69
CA GLN A 112 -22.00 2.72 -28.11
C GLN A 112 -22.32 1.50 -28.96
N LYS A 113 -23.02 1.74 -30.07
CA LYS A 113 -23.20 0.74 -31.14
C LYS A 113 -21.97 0.72 -32.03
N THR A 114 -21.40 -0.45 -32.27
CA THR A 114 -20.28 -0.63 -33.19
C THR A 114 -20.52 -1.82 -34.13
N ALA A 115 -19.94 -1.79 -35.32
CA ALA A 115 -19.98 -2.92 -36.23
C ALA A 115 -19.28 -4.13 -35.60
N CYS A 116 -19.85 -5.31 -35.76
CA CYS A 116 -19.25 -6.52 -35.21
C CYS A 116 -17.94 -6.83 -35.93
N PHE A 117 -16.80 -6.70 -35.23
CA PHE A 117 -15.47 -6.97 -35.79
C PHE A 117 -15.34 -8.41 -36.32
N SER A 118 -16.09 -9.34 -35.73
CA SER A 118 -16.06 -10.74 -36.12
C SER A 118 -16.58 -10.96 -37.54
N CYS A 119 -17.62 -10.26 -37.97
CA CYS A 119 -18.28 -10.43 -39.28
C CYS A 119 -18.28 -9.17 -40.14
N GLY A 120 -17.50 -8.15 -39.77
CA GLY A 120 -17.44 -6.88 -40.51
C GLY A 120 -18.77 -6.11 -40.58
N GLY A 121 -19.73 -6.38 -39.70
CA GLY A 121 -21.06 -5.76 -39.76
C GLY A 121 -22.15 -6.58 -40.45
N GLU A 122 -21.82 -7.70 -41.11
CA GLU A 122 -22.79 -8.41 -41.97
C GLU A 122 -23.80 -9.30 -41.20
N GLY A 123 -23.51 -9.68 -39.97
CA GLY A 123 -24.31 -10.64 -39.20
C GLY A 123 -24.15 -12.10 -39.66
N ILE A 124 -23.49 -12.34 -40.79
CA ILE A 124 -23.22 -13.66 -41.38
C ILE A 124 -21.73 -13.86 -41.61
N LYS A 125 -21.30 -15.11 -41.74
CA LYS A 125 -19.93 -15.50 -42.07
C LYS A 125 -19.94 -16.60 -43.11
N THR A 126 -18.94 -16.63 -43.98
CA THR A 126 -18.71 -17.77 -44.86
C THR A 126 -18.54 -19.05 -44.04
N CYS A 127 -19.25 -20.11 -44.42
CA CYS A 127 -19.13 -21.39 -43.76
C CYS A 127 -17.76 -22.01 -44.07
N ARG A 128 -16.88 -22.05 -43.07
CA ARG A 128 -15.54 -22.67 -43.20
C ARG A 128 -15.57 -24.18 -43.43
N SER A 129 -16.67 -24.86 -43.13
CA SER A 129 -16.77 -26.31 -43.35
C SER A 129 -17.00 -26.68 -44.83
N CYS A 130 -17.41 -25.73 -45.66
CA CYS A 130 -17.65 -25.94 -47.09
C CYS A 130 -17.10 -24.79 -47.95
N ASP A 131 -16.24 -23.95 -47.39
CA ASP A 131 -15.66 -22.76 -48.04
C ASP A 131 -16.67 -21.89 -48.81
N GLY A 132 -17.88 -21.74 -48.26
CA GLY A 132 -18.94 -20.95 -48.88
C GLY A 132 -19.76 -21.65 -49.96
N GLN A 133 -19.43 -22.89 -50.35
CA GLN A 133 -20.11 -23.60 -51.44
C GLN A 133 -21.48 -24.15 -51.05
N GLY A 134 -21.76 -24.33 -49.75
CA GLY A 134 -22.98 -24.98 -49.26
C GLY A 134 -22.95 -26.50 -49.34
N HIS A 135 -21.97 -27.07 -50.01
CA HIS A 135 -21.75 -28.51 -50.11
C HIS A 135 -20.25 -28.83 -50.04
N SER A 136 -19.92 -30.08 -49.79
CA SER A 136 -18.54 -30.58 -49.82
C SER A 136 -18.45 -31.72 -50.82
N ARG A 137 -17.30 -31.87 -51.48
CA ARG A 137 -17.03 -32.98 -52.40
C ARG A 137 -17.31 -34.31 -51.68
N CYS A 138 -18.08 -35.18 -52.31
CA CYS A 138 -18.36 -36.49 -51.77
C CYS A 138 -17.02 -37.23 -51.60
N TRP A 139 -16.70 -37.59 -50.36
CA TRP A 139 -15.45 -38.27 -50.03
C TRP A 139 -15.35 -39.65 -50.70
N LEU A 140 -16.50 -40.34 -50.86
CA LEU A 140 -16.55 -41.70 -51.40
C LEU A 140 -16.27 -41.75 -52.91
N CYS A 141 -16.94 -40.92 -53.70
CA CYS A 141 -16.74 -40.90 -55.16
C CYS A 141 -15.77 -39.82 -55.62
N SER A 142 -15.20 -39.05 -54.69
CA SER A 142 -14.34 -37.90 -54.99
C SER A 142 -14.97 -36.99 -56.05
N GLY A 143 -16.22 -36.54 -55.88
CA GLY A 143 -16.82 -35.58 -56.82
C GLY A 143 -17.40 -36.16 -58.11
N THR A 144 -17.09 -37.40 -58.46
CA THR A 144 -17.50 -37.97 -59.76
C THR A 144 -18.99 -38.32 -59.85
N GLY A 145 -19.64 -38.53 -58.70
CA GLY A 145 -20.99 -39.09 -58.65
C GLY A 145 -21.04 -40.60 -58.94
N ASN A 146 -19.91 -41.24 -59.27
CA ASN A 146 -19.85 -42.65 -59.66
C ASN A 146 -19.38 -43.53 -58.49
N GLY A 147 -20.12 -44.59 -58.21
CA GLY A 147 -19.81 -45.61 -57.21
C GLY A 147 -19.05 -46.82 -57.76
N GLY A 148 -18.75 -46.83 -59.06
CA GLY A 148 -18.15 -47.94 -59.79
C GLY A 148 -18.85 -48.18 -61.13
N THR A 149 -18.53 -49.28 -61.79
CA THR A 149 -19.17 -49.74 -63.03
C THR A 149 -19.61 -51.19 -62.88
N THR A 150 -20.70 -51.58 -63.55
CA THR A 150 -21.09 -53.00 -63.67
C THR A 150 -20.14 -53.77 -64.58
N SER A 151 -20.30 -55.10 -64.67
CA SER A 151 -19.59 -55.96 -65.62
C SER A 151 -19.76 -55.53 -67.08
N ASP A 152 -20.88 -54.87 -67.39
CA ASP A 152 -21.23 -54.38 -68.74
C ASP A 152 -20.79 -52.92 -68.96
N ASN A 153 -19.88 -52.40 -68.14
CA ASN A 153 -19.39 -51.02 -68.16
C ASN A 153 -20.46 -49.93 -67.94
N VAL A 154 -21.58 -50.26 -67.27
CA VAL A 154 -22.61 -49.28 -66.93
C VAL A 154 -22.21 -48.55 -65.63
N PRO A 155 -22.14 -47.20 -65.62
CA PRO A 155 -21.79 -46.45 -64.42
C PRO A 155 -22.88 -46.57 -63.35
N ILE A 156 -22.48 -46.97 -62.15
CA ILE A 156 -23.34 -47.06 -60.97
C ILE A 156 -23.27 -45.73 -60.23
N SER A 157 -24.42 -45.12 -59.92
CA SER A 157 -24.44 -43.90 -59.10
C SER A 157 -23.90 -44.18 -57.70
N CYS A 158 -23.05 -43.29 -57.20
CA CYS A 158 -22.53 -43.36 -55.85
C CYS A 158 -23.68 -43.28 -54.84
N LEU A 159 -23.84 -44.32 -54.01
CA LEU A 159 -24.93 -44.42 -53.03
C LEU A 159 -24.86 -43.33 -51.96
N PHE A 160 -23.65 -42.91 -51.56
CA PHE A 160 -23.45 -41.93 -50.48
C PHE A 160 -23.89 -40.50 -50.85
N CYS A 161 -23.72 -40.11 -52.12
CA CYS A 161 -24.17 -38.80 -52.62
C CYS A 161 -25.35 -38.90 -53.59
N SER A 162 -25.90 -40.11 -53.76
CA SER A 162 -26.95 -40.43 -54.74
C SER A 162 -26.66 -39.87 -56.14
N GLY A 163 -25.42 -40.06 -56.62
CA GLY A 163 -25.00 -39.60 -57.95
C GLY A 163 -24.61 -38.12 -58.06
N LYS A 164 -24.79 -37.30 -57.01
CA LYS A 164 -24.55 -35.84 -57.10
C LYS A 164 -23.08 -35.43 -57.13
N GLY A 165 -22.18 -36.29 -56.63
CA GLY A 165 -20.77 -35.97 -56.46
C GLY A 165 -20.45 -35.09 -55.24
N TYR A 166 -21.44 -34.54 -54.56
CA TYR A 166 -21.26 -33.73 -53.35
C TYR A 166 -22.27 -34.12 -52.26
N THR A 167 -21.95 -33.75 -51.02
CA THR A 167 -22.84 -33.85 -49.88
C THR A 167 -23.14 -32.47 -49.33
N ASP A 168 -24.41 -32.23 -49.02
CA ASP A 168 -24.89 -31.00 -48.43
C ASP A 168 -24.16 -30.69 -47.11
N CYS A 169 -23.73 -29.44 -46.94
CA CYS A 169 -23.08 -29.02 -45.72
C CYS A 169 -24.12 -28.86 -44.61
N SER A 170 -24.11 -29.77 -43.64
CA SER A 170 -25.02 -29.74 -42.48
C SER A 170 -24.79 -28.53 -41.57
N LYS A 171 -23.57 -27.96 -41.55
CA LYS A 171 -23.22 -26.81 -40.70
C LYS A 171 -23.87 -25.50 -41.14
N CYS A 172 -24.11 -25.31 -42.44
CA CYS A 172 -24.75 -24.12 -43.00
C CYS A 172 -26.12 -24.39 -43.62
N GLY A 173 -26.61 -25.63 -43.56
CA GLY A 173 -27.88 -26.01 -44.18
C GLY A 173 -27.91 -25.69 -45.67
N LYS A 174 -26.83 -25.99 -46.41
CA LYS A 174 -26.68 -25.75 -47.85
C LYS A 174 -26.51 -24.30 -48.31
N THR A 175 -26.56 -23.33 -47.41
CA THR A 175 -26.52 -21.90 -47.79
C THR A 175 -25.11 -21.37 -48.08
N GLY A 176 -24.07 -22.11 -47.67
CA GLY A 176 -22.69 -21.62 -47.71
C GLY A 176 -22.38 -20.54 -46.66
N LYS A 177 -23.37 -20.08 -45.90
CA LYS A 177 -23.23 -19.01 -44.89
C LYS A 177 -23.72 -19.48 -43.52
N ILE A 178 -23.12 -18.96 -42.47
CA ILE A 178 -23.53 -19.24 -41.09
C ILE A 178 -23.75 -17.93 -40.34
N HIS A 179 -24.69 -17.94 -39.40
CA HIS A 179 -24.90 -16.79 -38.53
C HIS A 179 -23.67 -16.50 -37.68
N CYS A 180 -23.34 -15.22 -37.53
CA CYS A 180 -22.28 -14.80 -36.64
C CYS A 180 -22.74 -14.96 -35.18
N ARG A 181 -22.15 -15.95 -34.48
CA ARG A 181 -22.46 -16.19 -33.06
C ARG A 181 -22.11 -15.03 -32.14
N HIS A 182 -21.07 -14.26 -32.48
CA HIS A 182 -20.56 -13.19 -31.63
C HIS A 182 -21.54 -12.00 -31.52
N CYS A 183 -22.26 -11.68 -32.61
CA CYS A 183 -23.31 -10.65 -32.61
C CYS A 183 -24.73 -11.23 -32.69
N GLY A 184 -24.92 -12.55 -32.59
CA GLY A 184 -26.25 -13.16 -32.73
C GLY A 184 -26.94 -12.84 -34.06
N ALA A 185 -26.17 -12.76 -35.15
CA ALA A 185 -26.61 -12.40 -36.50
C ALA A 185 -27.10 -10.96 -36.74
N CYS A 186 -27.09 -10.07 -35.74
CA CYS A 186 -27.53 -8.69 -35.95
C CYS A 186 -26.51 -7.79 -36.65
N GLY A 187 -25.25 -8.25 -36.77
CA GLY A 187 -24.16 -7.48 -37.40
C GLY A 187 -23.52 -6.43 -36.49
N TYR A 188 -24.11 -6.11 -35.33
CA TYR A 188 -23.63 -5.05 -34.45
C TYR A 188 -23.36 -5.56 -33.02
N LEU A 189 -22.49 -4.85 -32.31
CA LEU A 189 -22.25 -5.05 -30.89
C LEU A 189 -22.60 -3.76 -30.15
N LEU A 190 -23.18 -3.92 -28.96
CA LEU A 190 -23.23 -2.87 -27.96
C LEU A 190 -21.95 -2.99 -27.12
N ILE A 191 -21.15 -1.93 -27.09
CA ILE A 191 -19.95 -1.85 -26.26
C ILE A 191 -20.13 -0.79 -25.17
N TRP A 192 -19.51 -1.00 -24.02
CA TRP A 192 -19.46 -0.04 -22.93
C TRP A 192 -18.18 -0.24 -22.11
N TRP A 193 -17.84 0.76 -21.30
CA TRP A 193 -16.74 0.68 -20.37
C TRP A 193 -17.22 0.27 -18.99
N LYS A 194 -16.44 -0.60 -18.36
CA LYS A 194 -16.55 -0.95 -16.94
C LYS A 194 -15.35 -0.37 -16.22
N LEU A 195 -15.60 0.41 -15.18
CA LEU A 195 -14.57 0.91 -14.28
C LEU A 195 -14.31 -0.12 -13.19
N GLU A 196 -13.06 -0.55 -13.05
CA GLU A 196 -12.61 -1.36 -11.91
C GLU A 196 -11.76 -0.48 -11.00
N ILE A 197 -12.18 -0.33 -9.75
CA ILE A 197 -11.48 0.42 -8.71
C ILE A 197 -10.88 -0.58 -7.74
N ASN A 198 -9.59 -0.43 -7.46
CA ASN A 198 -8.89 -1.14 -6.41
C ASN A 198 -8.46 -0.14 -5.34
N TRP A 199 -9.11 -0.25 -4.20
CA TRP A 199 -8.80 0.49 -3.01
C TRP A 199 -7.77 -0.24 -2.19
N PHE A 200 -6.70 0.43 -1.79
CA PHE A 200 -5.76 -0.13 -0.83
C PHE A 200 -5.09 0.95 -0.01
N THR A 201 -4.58 0.55 1.16
CA THR A 201 -3.89 1.46 2.07
C THR A 201 -2.41 1.16 2.09
N ILE A 202 -1.61 2.22 2.00
CA ILE A 202 -0.17 2.19 2.31
C ILE A 202 0.00 2.81 3.70
N HIS A 203 0.67 2.09 4.59
CA HIS A 203 1.11 2.62 5.88
C HIS A 203 2.61 2.89 5.82
N SER A 204 3.04 4.03 6.33
CA SER A 204 4.44 4.36 6.47
C SER A 204 4.67 5.02 7.83
N VAL A 205 5.86 4.77 8.38
CA VAL A 205 6.29 5.33 9.66
C VAL A 205 7.61 6.07 9.48
N SER A 206 7.72 7.24 10.09
CA SER A 206 8.95 8.03 10.16
C SER A 206 9.29 8.35 11.61
N TYR A 207 10.59 8.42 11.91
CA TYR A 207 11.10 8.73 13.24
C TYR A 207 12.10 9.86 13.16
N GLN A 208 12.00 10.79 14.10
CA GLN A 208 12.99 11.86 14.31
C GLN A 208 13.27 11.94 15.80
N THR A 209 14.53 12.19 16.18
CA THR A 209 14.89 12.45 17.57
C THR A 209 16.12 13.35 17.61
N ASN A 210 16.21 14.17 18.66
CA ASN A 210 17.42 14.94 18.97
C ASN A 210 18.35 14.20 19.96
N THR A 211 18.21 12.87 20.07
CA THR A 211 19.02 12.00 20.92
C THR A 211 19.58 10.84 20.09
N PRO A 212 20.61 10.13 20.57
CA PRO A 212 21.09 8.90 19.92
C PRO A 212 20.12 7.71 20.04
N MET A 213 18.91 7.90 20.60
CA MET A 213 17.98 6.81 20.89
C MET A 213 17.50 6.11 19.60
N PRO A 214 17.56 4.77 19.53
CA PRO A 214 17.18 4.05 18.31
C PRO A 214 15.66 4.06 18.11
N PRO A 215 15.17 4.14 16.86
CA PRO A 215 13.74 4.22 16.54
C PRO A 215 12.87 3.11 17.14
N ARG A 216 13.40 1.88 17.27
CA ARG A 216 12.68 0.75 17.86
C ARG A 216 12.27 1.00 19.32
N LYS A 217 12.98 1.86 20.04
CA LYS A 217 12.63 2.24 21.42
C LYS A 217 11.46 3.22 21.44
N ILE A 218 11.40 4.14 20.47
CA ILE A 218 10.25 5.05 20.27
C ILE A 218 8.97 4.24 20.05
N LEU A 219 9.02 3.23 19.16
CA LEU A 219 7.88 2.34 18.88
C LEU A 219 7.37 1.54 20.09
N LYS A 220 8.26 1.28 21.06
CA LYS A 220 7.95 0.54 22.29
C LYS A 220 7.69 1.46 23.47
N ALA A 221 7.75 2.78 23.27
CA ALA A 221 7.61 3.76 24.32
C ALA A 221 6.20 3.68 24.96
N PRO A 222 6.09 4.03 26.24
CA PRO A 222 4.83 3.92 26.96
C PRO A 222 3.82 4.93 26.42
N THR A 223 2.56 4.49 26.30
CA THR A 223 1.45 5.33 25.79
C THR A 223 0.75 6.13 26.89
N LYS A 224 1.38 6.33 28.06
CA LYS A 224 0.79 7.12 29.16
C LYS A 224 0.79 8.60 28.77
N GLU A 225 -0.28 9.31 29.13
CA GLU A 225 -0.49 10.73 28.76
C GLU A 225 0.65 11.64 29.22
N ASP A 226 1.26 11.38 30.38
CA ASP A 226 2.38 12.18 30.92
C ASP A 226 3.63 12.20 30.02
N TYR A 227 3.79 11.20 29.13
CA TYR A 227 4.91 11.09 28.19
C TYR A 227 4.56 11.53 26.77
N LEU A 228 3.25 11.70 26.49
CA LEU A 228 2.70 12.09 25.20
C LEU A 228 2.32 13.57 25.25
N ILE A 229 3.16 14.42 24.65
CA ILE A 229 2.88 15.86 24.59
C ILE A 229 1.79 16.17 23.55
N TYR A 230 1.67 15.32 22.54
CA TYR A 230 0.70 15.50 21.46
C TYR A 230 0.38 14.20 20.73
N ASN A 231 -0.90 14.04 20.41
CA ASN A 231 -1.45 12.95 19.60
C ASN A 231 -2.63 13.49 18.78
N GLU A 232 -2.34 14.07 17.62
CA GLU A 232 -3.39 14.53 16.72
C GLU A 232 -3.73 13.49 15.66
N LYS A 233 -5.02 13.19 15.57
CA LYS A 233 -5.60 12.31 14.57
C LYS A 233 -6.33 13.18 13.54
N TRP A 234 -5.68 13.47 12.42
CA TRP A 234 -6.36 14.15 11.31
C TRP A 234 -7.29 13.18 10.58
N SER A 235 -8.46 13.69 10.22
CA SER A 235 -9.44 12.97 9.41
C SER A 235 -9.37 13.47 7.97
N TYR A 236 -8.98 12.56 7.08
CA TYR A 236 -9.25 12.53 5.63
C TYR A 236 -9.08 13.86 4.88
N PHE A 237 -7.91 14.05 4.27
CA PHE A 237 -7.77 15.00 3.16
C PHE A 237 -8.22 14.32 1.87
N ASP A 238 -9.32 14.76 1.29
CA ASP A 238 -9.65 14.43 -0.10
C ASP A 238 -8.57 15.05 -1.00
N THR A 239 -8.08 14.32 -2.00
CA THR A 239 -7.12 14.92 -2.94
C THR A 239 -7.78 16.02 -3.76
N PHE A 240 -7.44 17.25 -3.39
CA PHE A 240 -7.64 18.43 -4.20
C PHE A 240 -6.61 18.49 -5.33
N HIS A 241 -7.09 18.89 -6.51
CA HIS A 241 -6.24 19.39 -7.59
C HIS A 241 -5.49 20.66 -7.11
N GLY A 242 -4.24 20.51 -6.66
CA GLY A 242 -3.21 21.55 -6.86
C GLY A 242 -2.97 22.62 -5.79
N GLN A 243 -3.56 22.62 -4.59
CA GLN A 243 -3.40 23.74 -3.63
C GLN A 243 -3.09 23.37 -2.16
N PHE A 244 -2.59 22.17 -1.89
CA PHE A 244 -2.30 21.70 -0.52
C PHE A 244 -1.21 22.49 0.24
N GLU A 245 -0.23 23.08 -0.46
CA GLU A 245 0.91 23.74 0.18
C GLU A 245 0.51 24.96 1.04
N ALA A 246 -0.57 25.67 0.66
CA ALA A 246 -0.98 26.90 1.32
C ALA A 246 -1.80 26.68 2.61
N ASP A 247 -2.61 25.62 2.66
CA ASP A 247 -3.48 25.32 3.81
C ASP A 247 -2.70 24.58 4.91
N PHE A 248 -1.78 23.69 4.53
CA PHE A 248 -0.89 23.00 5.46
C PHE A 248 -0.01 23.98 6.25
N ALA A 249 0.60 24.95 5.56
CA ALA A 249 1.49 25.95 6.19
C ALA A 249 0.77 26.92 7.15
N LYS A 250 -0.56 27.09 7.02
CA LYS A 250 -1.34 28.00 7.87
C LYS A 250 -1.76 27.37 9.20
N GLN A 251 -1.98 26.06 9.23
CA GLN A 251 -2.37 25.34 10.46
C GLN A 251 -1.17 24.90 11.30
N SER A 252 -0.06 24.57 10.66
CA SER A 252 1.11 23.97 11.30
C SER A 252 1.96 24.99 12.10
N ASN A 253 2.01 26.24 11.61
CA ASN A 253 2.76 27.37 12.20
C ASN A 253 2.28 27.85 13.59
N ARG A 254 1.27 27.22 14.20
CA ARG A 254 0.62 27.74 15.41
C ARG A 254 0.95 27.01 16.71
N LEU A 255 1.66 25.87 16.70
CA LEU A 255 1.85 25.07 17.92
C LEU A 255 3.24 24.43 18.17
N TYR A 256 4.16 24.34 17.20
CA TYR A 256 5.40 23.55 17.40
C TYR A 256 6.66 24.20 16.82
N PRO A 257 7.85 23.93 17.41
CA PRO A 257 9.11 24.48 16.94
C PRO A 257 9.55 23.77 15.64
N VAL A 258 9.06 24.26 14.50
CA VAL A 258 9.66 24.27 13.14
C VAL A 258 10.03 22.92 12.46
N LYS A 259 10.19 21.79 13.16
CA LYS A 259 10.66 20.51 12.55
C LYS A 259 9.57 19.51 12.17
N VAL A 260 8.42 19.53 12.85
CA VAL A 260 7.32 18.58 12.57
C VAL A 260 6.71 18.84 11.19
N ASP A 261 6.60 20.12 10.82
CA ASP A 261 6.00 20.57 9.57
C ASP A 261 6.85 20.21 8.36
N GLU A 262 8.17 20.42 8.47
CA GLU A 262 9.13 20.04 7.43
C GLU A 262 9.16 18.53 7.22
N LEU A 263 9.17 17.76 8.33
CA LEU A 263 9.11 16.30 8.25
C LEU A 263 7.82 15.82 7.61
N ALA A 264 6.69 16.41 8.01
CA ALA A 264 5.40 16.10 7.43
C ALA A 264 5.33 16.48 5.94
N LYS A 265 5.94 17.59 5.50
CA LYS A 265 6.06 17.96 4.08
C LYS A 265 6.87 16.95 3.29
N GLU A 266 8.06 16.57 3.77
CA GLU A 266 8.90 15.55 3.09
C GLU A 266 8.19 14.21 3.00
N PHE A 267 7.52 13.80 4.08
CA PHE A 267 6.81 12.54 4.15
C PHE A 267 5.56 12.54 3.25
N ASN A 268 4.82 13.65 3.21
CA ASN A 268 3.77 13.88 2.22
C ASN A 268 4.31 13.79 0.80
N LYS A 269 5.43 14.45 0.48
CA LYS A 269 6.04 14.44 -0.86
C LYS A 269 6.38 13.02 -1.31
N LYS A 270 6.92 12.19 -0.41
CA LYS A 270 7.18 10.76 -0.69
C LYS A 270 5.90 10.01 -1.06
N HIS A 271 4.79 10.29 -0.38
CA HIS A 271 3.49 9.67 -0.68
C HIS A 271 2.81 10.26 -1.92
N LEU A 272 2.95 11.56 -2.19
CA LEU A 272 2.47 12.23 -3.40
C LEU A 272 3.14 11.66 -4.66
N ASN A 273 4.42 11.27 -4.57
CA ASN A 273 5.14 10.62 -5.67
C ASN A 273 4.58 9.22 -6.03
N ILE A 274 3.63 8.68 -5.24
CA ILE A 274 2.95 7.41 -5.55
C ILE A 274 1.85 7.62 -6.62
N THR A 275 1.40 8.87 -6.83
CA THR A 275 0.38 9.20 -7.83
C THR A 275 0.87 8.92 -9.26
N ARG A 276 -0.02 8.36 -10.08
CA ARG A 276 0.25 7.94 -11.48
C ARG A 276 -1.01 8.12 -12.31
N LYS A 277 -0.91 7.92 -13.63
CA LYS A 277 -2.09 7.97 -14.54
C LYS A 277 -3.23 7.02 -14.13
N ASP A 278 -2.92 5.90 -13.46
CA ASP A 278 -3.88 4.90 -13.00
C ASP A 278 -4.17 5.00 -11.49
N ARG A 279 -3.57 5.96 -10.76
CA ARG A 279 -3.63 6.05 -9.30
C ARG A 279 -3.73 7.47 -8.80
N ARG A 280 -4.72 7.74 -7.96
CA ARG A 280 -4.75 8.95 -7.12
C ARG A 280 -4.69 8.56 -5.66
N ILE A 281 -4.12 9.44 -4.84
CA ILE A 281 -4.40 9.40 -3.41
C ILE A 281 -5.88 9.74 -3.29
N ALA A 282 -6.62 9.03 -2.46
CA ALA A 282 -8.02 9.33 -2.22
C ALA A 282 -8.18 10.03 -0.88
N LYS A 283 -7.51 9.50 0.14
CA LYS A 283 -7.61 9.94 1.52
C LYS A 283 -6.28 9.76 2.24
N LEU A 284 -5.93 10.72 3.09
CA LEU A 284 -4.78 10.65 4.00
C LEU A 284 -5.23 10.67 5.46
N LYS A 285 -4.57 9.88 6.29
CA LYS A 285 -4.72 9.88 7.75
C LYS A 285 -3.36 9.96 8.40
N TRP A 286 -3.20 10.88 9.33
CA TRP A 286 -1.97 11.12 10.07
C TRP A 286 -2.16 10.78 11.54
N ASN A 287 -1.10 10.29 12.17
CA ASN A 287 -0.95 10.19 13.62
C ASN A 287 0.47 10.64 13.97
N ILE A 288 0.58 11.74 14.69
CA ILE A 288 1.87 12.28 15.16
C ILE A 288 1.93 12.05 16.65
N GLN A 289 2.94 11.32 17.11
CA GLN A 289 3.22 11.08 18.51
C GLN A 289 4.52 11.77 18.89
N ILE A 290 4.45 12.61 19.93
CA ILE A 290 5.61 13.30 20.49
C ILE A 290 5.89 12.70 21.86
N LEU A 291 7.04 12.04 21.98
CA LEU A 291 7.54 11.43 23.20
C LEU A 291 8.51 12.39 23.88
N LYS A 292 8.21 12.76 25.13
CA LYS A 292 9.14 13.48 26.01
C LYS A 292 10.20 12.52 26.53
N ILE A 293 11.47 12.92 26.45
CA ILE A 293 12.64 12.15 26.91
C ILE A 293 13.42 13.04 27.88
N ALA A 294 13.72 12.53 29.07
CA ALA A 294 14.66 13.20 29.97
C ALA A 294 16.08 12.70 29.67
N GLU A 295 16.93 13.59 29.16
CA GLU A 295 18.38 13.37 29.10
C GLU A 295 18.96 13.76 30.46
N VAL A 296 19.54 12.79 31.16
CA VAL A 296 20.16 13.01 32.46
C VAL A 296 21.67 12.94 32.30
N VAL A 297 22.36 13.95 32.83
CA VAL A 297 23.81 14.04 32.88
C VAL A 297 24.25 13.81 34.32
N TYR A 298 25.20 12.89 34.50
CA TYR A 298 25.69 12.49 35.81
C TYR A 298 27.18 12.18 35.77
N GLU A 299 27.84 12.23 36.93
CA GLU A 299 29.23 11.86 37.11
C GLU A 299 29.33 10.59 37.97
N LEU A 300 30.36 9.79 37.70
CA LEU A 300 30.68 8.57 38.43
C LEU A 300 32.10 8.73 39.00
N GLU A 301 32.23 8.69 40.32
CA GLU A 301 33.54 8.86 40.97
C GLU A 301 34.52 7.77 40.50
N GLY A 302 35.69 8.18 40.02
CA GLY A 302 36.74 7.26 39.56
C GLY A 302 36.56 6.69 38.16
N TYR A 303 35.52 7.09 37.42
CA TYR A 303 35.28 6.63 36.05
C TYR A 303 35.41 7.78 35.04
N THR A 304 36.01 7.50 33.89
CA THR A 304 36.10 8.44 32.76
C THR A 304 35.41 7.83 31.55
N ASN A 305 34.68 8.65 30.80
CA ASN A 305 34.03 8.18 29.57
C ASN A 305 35.05 8.27 28.42
N GLU A 306 35.71 7.15 28.11
CA GLU A 306 36.72 7.06 27.04
C GLU A 306 36.18 7.42 25.63
N HIS A 307 34.86 7.45 25.44
CA HIS A 307 34.22 7.72 24.14
C HIS A 307 33.88 9.20 23.89
N MET A 308 34.02 10.08 24.88
CA MET A 308 33.91 11.53 24.69
C MET A 308 35.30 12.16 24.61
N LYS A 309 35.66 12.66 23.42
CA LYS A 309 36.92 13.42 23.18
C LYS A 309 36.97 14.77 23.89
N ASP A 310 35.86 15.21 24.51
CA ASP A 310 35.81 16.38 25.36
C ASP A 310 35.93 15.96 26.82
N LEU A 311 36.82 16.64 27.55
CA LEU A 311 37.28 16.43 28.94
C LEU A 311 36.20 16.50 30.04
N SER A 312 34.93 16.24 29.74
CA SER A 312 33.89 16.11 30.76
C SER A 312 33.77 14.64 31.17
N HIS A 313 34.09 14.32 32.42
CA HIS A 313 33.91 13.00 33.06
C HIS A 313 32.43 12.57 33.20
N ARG A 314 31.57 13.01 32.27
CA ARG A 314 30.12 12.99 32.37
C ARG A 314 29.53 11.87 31.54
N PHE A 315 28.66 11.12 32.18
CA PHE A 315 27.86 10.08 31.59
C PHE A 315 26.47 10.62 31.28
N ARG A 316 25.77 9.98 30.33
CA ARG A 316 24.42 10.36 29.93
C ARG A 316 23.54 9.13 29.81
N PHE A 317 22.31 9.24 30.31
CA PHE A 317 21.26 8.30 29.97
C PHE A 317 19.98 9.04 29.61
N TYR A 318 19.11 8.36 28.90
CA TYR A 318 17.85 8.88 28.40
C TYR A 318 16.70 8.10 29.01
N TYR A 319 15.92 8.74 29.87
CA TYR A 319 14.72 8.18 30.46
C TYR A 319 13.49 8.59 29.64
N TYR A 320 12.68 7.61 29.24
CA TYR A 320 11.50 7.83 28.39
C TYR A 320 10.25 7.12 28.92
N GLY A 321 10.25 6.80 30.22
CA GLY A 321 9.08 6.37 30.97
C GLY A 321 9.21 5.01 31.63
N GLN A 322 8.08 4.36 31.87
CA GLN A 322 8.03 3.06 32.53
C GLN A 322 7.11 2.11 31.78
N ASP A 323 7.42 0.81 31.82
CA ASP A 323 6.56 -0.20 31.24
C ASP A 323 5.33 -0.51 32.10
N LYS A 324 4.49 -1.46 31.66
CA LYS A 324 3.28 -1.89 32.39
C LYS A 324 3.56 -2.48 33.78
N LYS A 325 4.81 -2.87 34.07
CA LYS A 325 5.26 -3.40 35.36
C LYS A 325 6.00 -2.34 36.19
N ASN A 326 5.88 -1.06 35.81
CA ASN A 326 6.59 0.06 36.41
C ASN A 326 8.12 -0.03 36.32
N ARG A 327 8.67 -0.82 35.39
CA ARG A 327 10.13 -0.89 35.19
C ARG A 327 10.60 0.32 34.39
N PRO A 328 11.71 0.96 34.77
CA PRO A 328 12.25 2.12 34.06
C PRO A 328 12.65 1.76 32.63
N LEU A 329 12.22 2.59 31.69
CA LEU A 329 12.61 2.55 30.30
C LEU A 329 13.73 3.56 30.09
N ILE A 330 14.95 3.04 30.06
CA ILE A 330 16.17 3.83 29.92
C ILE A 330 16.91 3.39 28.65
N TYR A 331 17.49 4.37 27.97
CA TYR A 331 18.46 4.17 26.92
C TYR A 331 19.80 4.75 27.37
N GLU A 332 20.83 3.92 27.27
CA GLU A 332 22.15 4.13 27.86
C GLU A 332 23.12 3.37 26.94
N ASN A 333 24.29 3.95 26.62
CA ASN A 333 25.31 3.32 25.77
C ASN A 333 26.75 3.36 26.34
N ASP A 334 26.99 4.15 27.37
CA ASP A 334 28.29 4.59 27.86
C ASP A 334 28.57 4.14 29.30
N TYR A 335 27.67 3.39 29.94
CA TYR A 335 27.82 2.94 31.31
C TYR A 335 28.95 1.90 31.44
N PRO A 336 29.76 1.94 32.52
CA PRO A 336 30.82 0.97 32.75
C PRO A 336 30.31 -0.48 32.76
N LEU A 337 30.90 -1.31 31.91
CA LEU A 337 30.58 -2.73 31.83
C LEU A 337 31.42 -3.54 32.82
N ASN A 338 30.90 -4.66 33.29
CA ASN A 338 31.72 -5.71 33.87
C ASN A 338 32.74 -6.15 32.82
N ALA A 339 33.99 -6.39 33.22
CA ALA A 339 34.87 -7.23 32.43
C ALA A 339 34.22 -8.62 32.38
N CYS A 340 33.34 -8.85 31.40
CA CYS A 340 32.83 -10.17 31.13
C CYS A 340 34.07 -11.03 30.93
N GLY A 341 34.26 -12.02 31.81
CA GLY A 341 35.25 -13.07 31.66
C GLY A 341 34.92 -13.92 30.44
N CYS A 342 35.02 -13.35 29.24
CA CYS A 342 35.15 -14.09 28.01
C CYS A 342 36.58 -14.63 27.99
N PHE A 343 36.80 -15.70 28.75
CA PHE A 343 37.90 -16.61 28.48
C PHE A 343 37.71 -17.16 27.07
N GLY A 344 38.42 -16.57 26.11
CA GLY A 344 38.56 -17.07 24.75
C GLY A 344 37.56 -16.51 23.75
N VAL A 345 38.13 -15.93 22.69
CA VAL A 345 37.52 -15.45 21.43
C VAL A 345 36.89 -14.05 21.52
N GLY A 346 37.52 -13.11 20.81
CA GLY A 346 37.27 -11.68 20.88
C GLY A 346 35.83 -11.28 20.59
N CYS A 347 35.19 -10.65 21.58
CA CYS A 347 33.95 -9.91 21.39
C CYS A 347 34.25 -8.56 20.72
N ALA A 348 34.38 -8.56 19.40
CA ALA A 348 34.58 -7.34 18.61
C ALA A 348 33.31 -6.48 18.46
N HIS A 349 32.14 -6.90 18.98
CA HIS A 349 30.90 -6.13 18.86
C HIS A 349 30.11 -6.07 20.17
N ARG A 350 30.02 -4.85 20.75
CA ARG A 350 29.14 -4.43 21.87
C ARG A 350 27.66 -4.81 21.70
N SER A 351 27.23 -5.24 20.51
CA SER A 351 25.82 -5.38 20.15
C SER A 351 25.19 -6.76 20.41
N MET A 352 25.97 -7.84 20.55
CA MET A 352 25.40 -9.20 20.61
C MET A 352 25.09 -9.71 22.02
N CYS A 353 25.80 -9.29 23.07
CA CYS A 353 25.51 -9.75 24.44
C CYS A 353 24.39 -8.95 25.13
N CYS A 354 24.14 -7.69 24.75
CA CYS A 354 23.25 -6.78 25.47
C CYS A 354 21.83 -6.62 24.89
N THR A 355 21.45 -7.38 23.84
CA THR A 355 20.18 -7.17 23.11
C THR A 355 19.06 -8.18 23.37
N ILE A 356 19.17 -9.07 24.36
CA ILE A 356 18.08 -9.96 24.76
C ILE A 356 17.54 -9.59 26.14
N SER A 357 16.57 -8.67 26.17
CA SER A 357 15.39 -8.65 27.08
C SER A 357 14.46 -7.50 26.73
#